data_AF-A0A8T8HYP6-F1
#
_entry.id   AF-A0A8T8HYP6-F1
#
_cell.length_a   1.000
_cell.length_b   1.000
_cell.length_c   1.000
_cell.angle_alpha   90.00
_cell.angle_beta   90.00
_cell.angle_gamma   90.00
#
_symmetry.space_group_name_H-M   'P 1'
#
loop_
_entity.id
_entity.type
_entity.pdbx_description
1 polymer ?
#
loop_
_entity_poly.entity_id
_entity_poly.type
_entity_poly.pdbx_seq_one_letter_code
_entity_poly.pdbx_strand_id
1 'polypeptide(L)'
;MKTLKPGTALFTGPTGAVLRDAAGELLSVALPEAALGGVRAALTRADAPAAPELAAFDHAGHLGARTGWPVDRRTVAVLAEHADPLAEALRLAGARPVVLAPGSDLDAVLATGPAAVCAWHDGPAPERWLELDALVGHGVGWQRVSREGRHALLEPIGVSHRDVRARRLAAAGSGHRHLAAYWAGRDAVLGDEAPDPAELLLVAALAAKDLARWATGAPATANSLTPHAIPADRRLRVLDLDTGAIADHPVLPVPASAP
;
A
#
# COMPACT_ATOMS: atom_id res chain seq x y z
N MET A 1 -2.75 -28.54 -1.72
CA MET A 1 -1.36 -28.44 -2.22
C MET A 1 -0.64 -27.36 -1.44
N LYS A 2 0.49 -27.67 -0.79
CA LYS A 2 1.34 -26.63 -0.16
C LYS A 2 2.20 -26.01 -1.26
N THR A 3 2.32 -24.68 -1.28
CA THR A 3 3.12 -23.94 -2.27
C THR A 3 4.22 -23.16 -1.57
N LEU A 4 5.30 -22.87 -2.29
CA LEU A 4 6.27 -21.88 -1.83
C LEU A 4 5.60 -20.50 -1.72
N LYS A 5 6.03 -19.71 -0.73
CA LYS A 5 5.58 -18.31 -0.62
C LYS A 5 5.97 -17.53 -1.88
N PRO A 6 5.16 -16.55 -2.29
CA PRO A 6 5.53 -15.61 -3.34
C PRO A 6 6.92 -15.01 -3.12
N GLY A 7 7.76 -15.01 -4.16
CA GLY A 7 9.16 -14.56 -4.07
C GLY A 7 10.14 -15.65 -3.62
N THR A 8 9.66 -16.78 -3.08
CA THR A 8 10.49 -17.93 -2.75
C THR A 8 10.65 -18.84 -3.98
N ALA A 9 11.86 -19.33 -4.23
CA ALA A 9 12.17 -20.24 -5.32
C ALA A 9 13.16 -21.32 -4.88
N LEU A 10 12.85 -22.58 -5.19
CA LEU A 10 13.75 -23.71 -5.00
C LEU A 10 14.35 -24.10 -6.35
N PHE A 11 15.67 -24.04 -6.50
CA PHE A 11 16.37 -24.30 -7.76
C PHE A 11 17.69 -25.04 -7.53
N THR A 12 18.39 -25.39 -8.62
CA THR A 12 19.73 -26.00 -8.54
C THR A 12 20.78 -24.91 -8.82
N GLY A 13 21.71 -24.71 -7.90
CA GLY A 13 22.87 -23.85 -8.04
C GLY A 13 24.17 -24.65 -8.27
N PRO A 14 25.33 -23.97 -8.31
CA PRO A 14 26.63 -24.60 -8.61
C PRO A 14 27.06 -25.69 -7.63
N THR A 15 26.62 -25.60 -6.37
CA THR A 15 27.02 -26.50 -5.28
C THR A 15 25.89 -27.41 -4.79
N GLY A 16 24.75 -27.45 -5.50
CA GLY A 16 23.59 -28.26 -5.14
C GLY A 16 22.30 -27.45 -5.07
N ALA A 17 21.34 -27.91 -4.27
CA ALA A 17 20.05 -27.26 -4.15
C ALA A 17 20.14 -25.93 -3.39
N VAL A 18 19.45 -24.91 -3.90
CA VAL A 18 19.41 -23.56 -3.31
C VAL A 18 17.97 -23.11 -3.19
N LEU A 19 17.65 -22.49 -2.07
CA LEU A 19 16.40 -21.77 -1.83
C LEU A 19 16.70 -20.27 -1.88
N ARG A 20 16.06 -19.55 -2.80
CA ARG A 20 15.88 -18.11 -2.67
C ARG A 20 14.64 -17.88 -1.82
N ASP A 21 14.74 -17.21 -0.69
CA ASP A 21 13.59 -16.90 0.15
C ASP A 21 12.78 -15.71 -0.38
N ALA A 22 11.66 -15.37 0.30
CA ALA A 22 10.81 -14.24 -0.10
C ALA A 22 11.48 -12.86 0.09
N ALA A 23 12.51 -12.77 0.94
CA ALA A 23 13.31 -11.56 1.16
C ALA A 23 14.40 -11.39 0.09
N GLY A 24 14.73 -12.46 -0.63
CA GLY A 24 15.74 -12.50 -1.68
C GLY A 24 17.07 -13.12 -1.25
N GLU A 25 17.16 -13.64 -0.03
CA GLU A 25 18.35 -14.32 0.48
C GLU A 25 18.49 -15.71 -0.14
N LEU A 26 19.73 -16.16 -0.33
CA LEU A 26 20.07 -17.46 -0.90
C LEU A 26 20.56 -18.41 0.18
N LEU A 27 19.90 -19.56 0.32
CA LEU A 27 20.17 -20.57 1.33
C LEU A 27 20.50 -21.90 0.66
N SER A 28 21.59 -22.54 1.07
CA SER A 28 21.90 -23.91 0.66
C SER A 28 20.90 -24.89 1.29
N VAL A 29 20.34 -25.79 0.48
CA VAL A 29 19.42 -26.83 0.94
C VAL A 29 20.15 -28.16 1.00
N ALA A 30 20.50 -28.57 2.23
CA ALA A 30 21.21 -29.82 2.49
C ALA A 30 20.24 -31.01 2.54
N LEU A 31 19.67 -31.37 1.39
CA LEU A 31 18.83 -32.57 1.25
C LEU A 31 19.48 -33.57 0.28
N PRO A 32 19.38 -34.89 0.56
CA PRO A 32 19.69 -35.91 -0.43
C PRO A 32 18.86 -35.72 -1.71
N GLU A 33 19.41 -36.09 -2.86
CA GLU A 33 18.77 -35.86 -4.18
C GLU A 33 17.36 -36.48 -4.28
N ALA A 34 17.16 -37.68 -3.73
CA ALA A 34 15.85 -38.34 -3.70
C ALA A 34 14.81 -37.55 -2.89
N ALA A 35 15.19 -37.02 -1.72
CA ALA A 35 14.32 -36.20 -0.89
C ALA A 35 13.99 -34.87 -1.58
N LEU A 36 14.98 -34.24 -2.22
CA LEU A 36 14.79 -33.03 -3.01
C LEU A 36 13.83 -33.26 -4.19
N GLY A 37 13.95 -34.39 -4.88
CA GLY A 37 13.03 -34.81 -5.94
C GLY A 37 11.60 -34.95 -5.44
N GLY A 38 11.41 -35.55 -4.25
CA GLY A 38 10.12 -35.64 -3.57
C GLY A 38 9.52 -34.26 -3.24
N VAL A 39 10.32 -33.35 -2.69
CA VAL A 39 9.90 -31.97 -2.40
C VAL A 39 9.46 -31.24 -3.68
N ARG A 40 10.25 -31.32 -4.76
CA ARG A 40 9.91 -30.69 -6.05
C ARG A 40 8.63 -31.26 -6.65
N ALA A 41 8.43 -32.58 -6.57
CA ALA A 41 7.21 -33.22 -7.02
C ALA A 41 5.99 -32.74 -6.21
N ALA A 42 6.10 -32.68 -4.89
CA ALA A 42 5.02 -32.25 -3.99
C ALA A 42 4.65 -30.76 -4.16
N LEU A 43 5.60 -29.91 -4.56
CA LEU A 43 5.36 -28.48 -4.83
C LEU A 43 4.77 -28.20 -6.22
N THR A 44 5.00 -29.07 -7.20
CA THR A 44 4.61 -28.82 -8.60
C THR A 44 3.43 -29.66 -9.08
N ARG A 45 3.17 -30.81 -8.44
CA ARG A 45 2.10 -31.74 -8.83
C ARG A 45 1.15 -31.99 -7.67
N ALA A 46 -0.15 -31.82 -7.92
CA ALA A 46 -1.18 -32.00 -6.91
C ALA A 46 -1.37 -33.47 -6.46
N ASP A 47 -0.99 -34.44 -7.30
CA ASP A 47 -1.10 -35.88 -7.10
C ASP A 47 0.17 -36.51 -6.50
N ALA A 48 1.24 -35.73 -6.31
CA ALA A 48 2.47 -36.25 -5.74
C ALA A 48 2.31 -36.59 -4.24
N PRO A 49 2.97 -37.66 -3.76
CA PRO A 49 3.02 -37.95 -2.33
C PRO A 49 3.57 -36.75 -1.54
N ALA A 50 3.06 -36.54 -0.34
CA ALA A 50 3.58 -35.50 0.54
C ALA A 50 5.03 -35.85 0.96
N ALA A 51 5.97 -34.97 0.64
CA ALA A 51 7.35 -35.09 1.10
C ALA A 51 7.46 -34.62 2.56
N PRO A 52 8.01 -35.44 3.49
CA PRO A 52 8.12 -35.07 4.90
C PRO A 52 8.99 -33.83 5.12
N GLU A 53 9.97 -33.57 4.24
CA GLU A 53 10.87 -32.42 4.30
C GLU A 53 10.12 -31.08 4.13
N LEU A 54 8.91 -31.08 3.54
CA LEU A 54 8.07 -29.88 3.49
C LEU A 54 7.74 -29.34 4.89
N ALA A 55 7.78 -30.16 5.94
CA ALA A 55 7.62 -29.69 7.31
C ALA A 55 8.73 -28.72 7.72
N ALA A 56 9.96 -28.93 7.27
CA ALA A 56 11.08 -28.02 7.54
C ALA A 56 10.90 -26.68 6.80
N PHE A 57 10.43 -26.72 5.55
CA PHE A 57 10.11 -25.51 4.78
C PHE A 57 8.96 -24.73 5.43
N ASP A 58 7.94 -25.43 5.94
CA ASP A 58 6.80 -24.83 6.65
C ASP A 58 7.25 -24.18 7.95
N HIS A 59 8.03 -24.90 8.75
CA HIS A 59 8.57 -24.43 10.03
C HIS A 59 9.48 -23.20 9.87
N ALA A 60 10.31 -23.18 8.82
CA ALA A 60 11.12 -22.03 8.44
C ALA A 60 10.30 -20.90 7.77
N GLY A 61 9.00 -21.09 7.56
CA GLY A 61 8.11 -20.08 7.02
C GLY A 61 8.28 -19.84 5.52
N HIS A 62 8.74 -20.81 4.74
CA HIS A 62 8.90 -20.71 3.29
C HIS A 62 7.67 -21.19 2.50
N LEU A 63 6.69 -21.83 3.15
CA LEU A 63 5.44 -22.27 2.52
C LEU A 63 4.30 -21.29 2.79
N GLY A 64 3.38 -21.16 1.84
CA GLY A 64 2.18 -20.35 1.97
C GLY A 64 1.76 -19.65 0.67
N ALA A 65 0.66 -18.90 0.77
CA ALA A 65 0.12 -18.09 -0.32
C ALA A 65 0.16 -16.60 0.04
N ARG A 66 -0.14 -15.72 -0.94
CA ARG A 66 -0.41 -14.30 -0.62
C ARG A 66 -1.62 -14.22 0.29
N THR A 67 -1.51 -13.48 1.39
CA THR A 67 -2.66 -13.14 2.22
C THR A 67 -3.65 -12.36 1.38
N GLY A 68 -4.86 -12.89 1.24
CA GLY A 68 -5.96 -12.21 0.56
C GLY A 68 -6.57 -11.11 1.43
N TRP A 69 -7.35 -10.23 0.81
CA TRP A 69 -8.09 -9.20 1.52
C TRP A 69 -9.11 -9.82 2.50
N PRO A 70 -9.08 -9.49 3.80
CA PRO A 70 -10.00 -10.06 4.79
C PRO A 70 -11.45 -9.74 4.45
N VAL A 71 -12.35 -10.74 4.53
CA VAL A 71 -13.76 -10.61 4.13
C VAL A 71 -14.43 -9.41 4.78
N ASP A 72 -14.26 -9.26 6.10
CA ASP A 72 -14.89 -8.21 6.91
C ASP A 72 -14.29 -6.82 6.66
N ARG A 73 -13.23 -6.73 5.86
CA ARG A 73 -12.57 -5.47 5.49
C ARG A 73 -12.65 -5.15 4.00
N ARG A 74 -13.41 -5.90 3.21
CA ARG A 74 -13.41 -5.74 1.73
C ARG A 74 -14.11 -4.49 1.26
N THR A 75 -15.13 -4.00 1.94
CA THR A 75 -15.87 -2.82 1.49
C THR A 75 -14.98 -1.58 1.58
N VAL A 76 -14.67 -0.96 0.45
CA VAL A 76 -13.85 0.27 0.38
C VAL A 76 -14.64 1.36 -0.34
N ALA A 77 -14.94 2.47 0.33
CA ALA A 77 -15.54 3.62 -0.34
C ALA A 77 -14.49 4.34 -1.20
N VAL A 78 -14.84 4.76 -2.41
CA VAL A 78 -13.95 5.46 -3.34
C VAL A 78 -14.47 6.87 -3.59
N LEU A 79 -13.63 7.88 -3.32
CA LEU A 79 -13.92 9.30 -3.51
C LEU A 79 -12.97 9.89 -4.56
N ALA A 80 -13.40 9.98 -5.81
CA ALA A 80 -12.58 10.48 -6.91
C ALA A 80 -13.44 10.93 -8.09
N GLU A 81 -13.05 12.00 -8.78
CA GLU A 81 -13.72 12.44 -10.02
C GLU A 81 -13.61 11.37 -11.11
N HIS A 82 -12.44 10.71 -11.19
CA HIS A 82 -12.17 9.55 -12.04
C HIS A 82 -11.94 8.31 -11.19
N ALA A 83 -13.01 7.67 -10.73
CA ALA A 83 -12.95 6.57 -9.78
C ALA A 83 -12.56 5.22 -10.38
N ASP A 84 -12.70 5.02 -11.70
CA ASP A 84 -12.53 3.71 -12.35
C ASP A 84 -11.15 3.07 -12.12
N PRO A 85 -10.02 3.77 -12.28
CA PRO A 85 -8.69 3.18 -12.05
C PRO A 85 -8.53 2.71 -10.60
N LEU A 86 -8.99 3.53 -9.63
CA LEU A 86 -8.94 3.19 -8.21
C LEU A 86 -9.82 1.98 -7.89
N ALA A 87 -11.07 1.98 -8.38
CA ALA A 87 -12.01 0.89 -8.15
C ALA A 87 -11.49 -0.43 -8.75
N GLU A 88 -10.92 -0.41 -9.96
CA GLU A 88 -10.35 -1.60 -10.58
C GLU A 88 -9.13 -2.12 -9.84
N ALA A 89 -8.18 -1.24 -9.45
CA ALA A 89 -7.01 -1.66 -8.67
C ALA A 89 -7.41 -2.29 -7.33
N LEU A 90 -8.42 -1.73 -6.65
CA LEU A 90 -8.99 -2.29 -5.42
C LEU A 90 -9.63 -3.65 -5.64
N ARG A 91 -10.42 -3.83 -6.71
CA ARG A 91 -11.04 -5.10 -7.07
C ARG A 91 -9.99 -6.17 -7.36
N LEU A 92 -8.96 -5.84 -8.13
CA LEU A 92 -7.82 -6.74 -8.41
C LEU A 92 -7.03 -7.10 -7.14
N ALA A 93 -6.97 -6.19 -6.15
CA ALA A 93 -6.40 -6.48 -4.84
C ALA A 93 -7.29 -7.34 -3.93
N GLY A 94 -8.56 -7.57 -4.31
CA GLY A 94 -9.53 -8.40 -3.57
C GLY A 94 -10.49 -7.61 -2.69
N ALA A 95 -10.53 -6.28 -2.80
CA ALA A 95 -11.53 -5.44 -2.15
C ALA A 95 -12.85 -5.41 -2.95
N ARG A 96 -13.87 -4.78 -2.36
CA ARG A 96 -15.19 -4.48 -2.94
C ARG A 96 -15.39 -2.97 -2.92
N PRO A 97 -14.99 -2.26 -3.99
CA PRO A 97 -15.13 -0.80 -4.04
C PRO A 97 -16.62 -0.39 -4.10
N VAL A 98 -16.96 0.71 -3.42
CA VAL A 98 -18.23 1.41 -3.50
C VAL A 98 -17.91 2.85 -3.90
N VAL A 99 -18.26 3.23 -5.13
CA VAL A 99 -17.98 4.58 -5.64
C VAL A 99 -19.02 5.54 -5.08
N LEU A 100 -18.55 6.65 -4.52
CA LEU A 100 -19.38 7.74 -4.01
C LEU A 100 -19.02 9.04 -4.74
N ALA A 101 -19.84 10.08 -4.57
CA ALA A 101 -19.52 11.40 -5.09
C ALA A 101 -18.19 11.91 -4.47
N PRO A 102 -17.31 12.58 -5.22
CA PRO A 102 -16.00 13.04 -4.72
C PRO A 102 -16.07 14.02 -3.54
N GLY A 103 -17.22 14.68 -3.38
CA GLY A 103 -17.53 15.61 -2.30
C GLY A 103 -18.44 15.03 -1.22
N SER A 104 -18.59 13.70 -1.14
CA SER A 104 -19.40 13.06 -0.09
C SER A 104 -18.84 13.40 1.29
N ASP A 105 -19.73 13.75 2.21
CA ASP A 105 -19.40 14.06 3.60
C ASP A 105 -19.24 12.78 4.44
N LEU A 106 -18.92 12.97 5.73
CA LEU A 106 -18.70 11.88 6.67
C LEU A 106 -19.92 10.95 6.78
N ASP A 107 -21.13 11.50 6.89
CA ASP A 107 -22.35 10.72 7.10
C ASP A 107 -22.67 9.87 5.86
N ALA A 108 -22.57 10.44 4.66
CA ALA A 108 -22.76 9.73 3.41
C ALA A 108 -21.74 8.59 3.25
N VAL A 109 -20.49 8.82 3.64
CA VAL A 109 -19.45 7.79 3.63
C VAL A 109 -19.78 6.67 4.62
N LEU A 110 -20.08 7.01 5.87
CA LEU A 110 -20.36 6.03 6.94
C LEU A 110 -21.63 5.21 6.66
N ALA A 111 -22.63 5.78 5.99
CA ALA A 111 -23.85 5.08 5.58
C ALA A 111 -23.58 3.87 4.67
N THR A 112 -22.43 3.81 3.99
CA THR A 112 -22.02 2.65 3.18
C THR A 112 -21.42 1.50 3.99
N GLY A 113 -21.18 1.68 5.29
CA GLY A 113 -20.47 0.74 6.14
C GLY A 113 -19.09 0.33 5.61
N PRO A 114 -18.23 1.27 5.18
CA PRO A 114 -16.95 0.93 4.59
C PRO A 114 -15.96 0.52 5.69
N ALA A 115 -15.09 -0.45 5.38
CA ALA A 115 -13.93 -0.74 6.23
C ALA A 115 -12.81 0.28 6.01
N ALA A 116 -12.70 0.84 4.81
CA ALA A 116 -11.77 1.92 4.49
C ALA A 116 -12.35 2.84 3.41
N VAL A 117 -11.76 4.02 3.28
CA VAL A 117 -12.03 4.98 2.22
C VAL A 117 -10.73 5.26 1.47
N CYS A 118 -10.80 5.28 0.15
CA CYS A 118 -9.71 5.62 -0.76
C CYS A 118 -10.10 6.86 -1.55
N ALA A 119 -9.42 7.98 -1.31
CA ALA A 119 -9.69 9.23 -2.00
C ALA A 119 -8.55 9.59 -2.97
N TRP A 120 -8.93 10.05 -4.16
CA TRP A 120 -8.03 10.68 -5.13
C TRP A 120 -8.50 12.11 -5.42
N HIS A 121 -7.56 13.04 -5.44
CA HIS A 121 -7.79 14.42 -5.86
C HIS A 121 -6.71 14.86 -6.86
N ASP A 122 -7.15 15.28 -8.05
CA ASP A 122 -6.28 15.81 -9.10
C ASP A 122 -5.95 17.29 -8.83
N GLY A 123 -5.07 17.49 -7.85
CA GLY A 123 -4.69 18.78 -7.32
C GLY A 123 -4.45 18.70 -5.81
N PRO A 124 -4.08 19.81 -5.15
CA PRO A 124 -3.77 19.82 -3.74
C PRO A 124 -4.87 19.20 -2.89
N ALA A 125 -4.49 18.51 -1.82
CA ALA A 125 -5.43 17.87 -0.91
C ALA A 125 -6.50 18.88 -0.42
N PRO A 126 -7.79 18.60 -0.69
CA PRO A 126 -8.86 19.56 -0.42
C PRO A 126 -9.15 19.67 1.08
N GLU A 127 -9.55 20.87 1.52
CA GLU A 127 -9.78 21.16 2.94
C GLU A 127 -10.83 20.25 3.58
N ARG A 128 -11.86 19.84 2.82
CA ARG A 128 -12.90 18.91 3.28
C ARG A 128 -12.38 17.58 3.83
N TRP A 129 -11.16 17.17 3.46
CA TRP A 129 -10.56 15.95 4.02
C TRP A 129 -10.23 16.08 5.51
N LEU A 130 -10.13 17.30 6.05
CA LEU A 130 -9.98 17.54 7.49
C LEU A 130 -11.21 17.06 8.28
N GLU A 131 -12.41 17.15 7.70
CA GLU A 131 -13.63 16.64 8.35
C GLU A 131 -13.67 15.12 8.34
N LEU A 132 -13.13 14.51 7.28
CA LEU A 132 -13.02 13.05 7.13
C LEU A 132 -11.92 12.42 8.00
N ASP A 133 -11.08 13.20 8.70
CA ASP A 133 -10.17 12.65 9.73
C ASP A 133 -10.94 11.92 10.85
N ALA A 134 -12.23 12.25 11.06
CA ALA A 134 -13.11 11.55 11.99
C ALA A 134 -13.30 10.05 11.66
N LEU A 135 -13.09 9.63 10.40
CA LEU A 135 -13.22 8.23 9.96
C LEU A 135 -12.38 7.27 10.82
N VAL A 136 -11.18 7.71 11.24
CA VAL A 136 -10.29 6.90 12.08
C VAL A 136 -10.93 6.61 13.44
N GLY A 137 -11.67 7.57 14.01
CA GLY A 137 -12.44 7.38 15.24
C GLY A 137 -13.57 6.36 15.12
N HIS A 138 -14.03 6.08 13.90
CA HIS A 138 -14.99 5.02 13.58
C HIS A 138 -14.33 3.69 13.19
N GLY A 139 -13.00 3.58 13.33
CA GLY A 139 -12.25 2.39 12.92
C GLY A 139 -12.15 2.20 11.40
N VAL A 140 -12.47 3.23 10.62
CA VAL A 140 -12.42 3.21 9.16
C VAL A 140 -11.03 3.66 8.70
N GLY A 141 -10.37 2.85 7.87
CA GLY A 141 -9.09 3.23 7.26
C GLY A 141 -9.25 4.41 6.30
N TRP A 142 -8.33 5.37 6.32
CA TRP A 142 -8.44 6.58 5.51
C TRP A 142 -7.19 6.75 4.61
N GLN A 143 -7.25 6.31 3.35
CA GLN A 143 -6.21 6.54 2.36
C GLN A 143 -6.53 7.79 1.55
N ARG A 144 -5.62 8.76 1.61
CA ARG A 144 -5.71 10.02 0.86
C ARG A 144 -4.61 10.07 -0.18
N VAL A 145 -4.97 10.47 -1.39
CA VAL A 145 -4.02 10.63 -2.49
C VAL A 145 -4.31 11.92 -3.24
N SER A 146 -3.35 12.82 -3.29
CA SER A 146 -3.50 14.12 -3.97
C SER A 146 -2.32 14.39 -4.88
N ARG A 147 -2.56 15.07 -6.01
CA ARG A 147 -1.48 15.54 -6.88
C ARG A 147 -1.05 16.97 -6.50
N GLU A 148 0.25 17.22 -6.44
CA GLU A 148 0.81 18.57 -6.30
C GLU A 148 1.90 18.78 -7.36
N GLY A 149 1.59 19.55 -8.40
CA GLY A 149 2.43 19.65 -9.59
C GLY A 149 2.55 18.29 -10.27
N ARG A 150 3.78 17.89 -10.58
CA ARG A 150 4.10 16.57 -11.17
C ARG A 150 4.21 15.41 -10.15
N HIS A 151 3.80 15.62 -8.90
CA HIS A 151 3.95 14.60 -7.85
C HIS A 151 2.60 14.12 -7.34
N ALA A 152 2.43 12.81 -7.21
CA ALA A 152 1.32 12.23 -6.46
C ALA A 152 1.79 11.92 -5.03
N LEU A 153 1.07 12.45 -4.04
CA LEU A 153 1.32 12.24 -2.62
C LEU A 153 0.27 11.26 -2.08
N LEU A 154 0.72 10.10 -1.60
CA LEU A 154 -0.10 9.12 -0.89
C LEU A 154 0.17 9.30 0.60
N GLU A 155 -0.82 9.81 1.32
CA GLU A 155 -0.69 10.05 2.76
C GLU A 155 -0.81 8.76 3.58
N PRO A 156 -0.25 8.72 4.80
CA PRO A 156 -0.37 7.55 5.67
C PRO A 156 -1.81 7.27 6.08
N ILE A 157 -2.17 5.99 6.16
CA ILE A 157 -3.53 5.56 6.55
C ILE A 157 -3.78 5.77 8.06
N GLY A 158 -2.74 5.70 8.87
CA GLY A 158 -2.82 5.76 10.34
C GLY A 158 -2.47 7.13 10.94
N VAL A 159 -2.26 8.15 10.11
CA VAL A 159 -1.97 9.53 10.52
C VAL A 159 -3.05 10.43 9.93
N SER A 160 -3.54 11.39 10.72
CA SER A 160 -4.58 12.31 10.26
C SER A 160 -4.07 13.24 9.16
N HIS A 161 -4.96 13.70 8.27
CA HIS A 161 -4.63 14.70 7.28
C HIS A 161 -4.13 15.99 7.94
N ARG A 162 -4.75 16.38 9.06
CA ARG A 162 -4.29 17.50 9.89
C ARG A 162 -2.82 17.37 10.31
N ASP A 163 -2.41 16.20 10.80
CA ASP A 163 -1.03 15.96 11.21
C ASP A 163 -0.07 16.01 10.01
N VAL A 164 -0.45 15.44 8.87
CA VAL A 164 0.36 15.49 7.65
C VAL A 164 0.57 16.94 7.22
N ARG A 165 -0.50 17.76 7.18
CA ARG A 165 -0.40 19.19 6.86
C ARG A 165 0.49 19.93 7.85
N ALA A 166 0.30 19.73 9.15
CA ALA A 166 1.11 20.38 10.18
C ALA A 166 2.60 20.03 10.04
N ARG A 167 2.94 18.76 9.81
CA ARG A 167 4.32 18.31 9.56
C ARG A 167 4.91 18.93 8.30
N ARG A 168 4.13 19.00 7.21
CA ARG A 168 4.56 19.62 5.95
C ARG A 168 4.76 21.12 6.07
N LEU A 169 3.88 21.83 6.80
CA LEU A 169 4.06 23.25 7.11
C LEU A 169 5.32 23.49 7.95
N ALA A 170 5.56 22.67 8.97
CA ALA A 170 6.79 22.76 9.75
C ALA A 170 8.05 22.51 8.91
N ALA A 171 8.00 21.53 8.00
CA ALA A 171 9.10 21.23 7.09
C ALA A 171 9.33 22.32 6.02
N ALA A 172 8.30 23.08 5.66
CA ALA A 172 8.41 24.16 4.68
C ALA A 172 9.20 25.39 5.19
N GLY A 173 9.56 25.45 6.48
CA GLY A 173 10.36 26.54 7.04
C GLY A 173 9.73 27.91 6.77
N SER A 174 10.48 28.85 6.20
CA SER A 174 9.96 30.18 5.83
C SER A 174 8.88 30.14 4.73
N GLY A 175 8.75 29.04 3.98
CA GLY A 175 7.76 28.85 2.93
C GLY A 175 6.37 28.41 3.41
N HIS A 176 6.17 28.16 4.72
CA HIS A 176 4.90 27.63 5.25
C HIS A 176 3.67 28.46 4.86
N ARG A 177 3.79 29.80 4.78
CA ARG A 177 2.68 30.68 4.36
C ARG A 177 2.33 30.51 2.89
N HIS A 178 3.34 30.31 2.03
CA HIS A 178 3.13 30.05 0.61
C HIS A 178 2.50 28.67 0.40
N LEU A 179 2.96 27.65 1.13
CA LEU A 179 2.36 26.31 1.08
C LEU A 179 0.90 26.32 1.54
N ALA A 180 0.58 27.03 2.63
CA ALA A 180 -0.80 27.19 3.09
C ALA A 180 -1.68 27.92 2.06
N ALA A 181 -1.14 28.95 1.39
CA ALA A 181 -1.83 29.66 0.32
C ALA A 181 -2.07 28.79 -0.92
N TYR A 182 -1.08 27.98 -1.31
CA TYR A 182 -1.17 27.02 -2.41
C TYR A 182 -2.28 26.00 -2.16
N TRP A 183 -2.35 25.41 -0.96
CA TRP A 183 -3.42 24.48 -0.60
C TRP A 183 -4.80 25.12 -0.53
N ALA A 184 -4.89 26.41 -0.25
CA ALA A 184 -6.16 27.13 -0.29
C ALA A 184 -6.67 27.36 -1.73
N GLY A 185 -5.86 27.05 -2.75
CA GLY A 185 -6.26 27.10 -4.17
C GLY A 185 -6.61 28.49 -4.69
N ARG A 186 -6.20 29.56 -3.99
CA ARG A 186 -6.55 30.94 -4.37
C ARG A 186 -5.75 31.39 -5.58
N ASP A 187 -6.44 31.64 -6.69
CA ASP A 187 -5.92 32.26 -7.92
C ASP A 187 -4.69 31.56 -8.53
N ALA A 188 -4.56 30.24 -8.36
CA ALA A 188 -3.45 29.48 -8.90
C ALA A 188 -3.59 29.27 -10.41
N VAL A 189 -2.57 29.67 -11.17
CA VAL A 189 -2.40 29.28 -12.58
C VAL A 189 -1.50 28.04 -12.60
N LEU A 190 -2.03 26.93 -13.12
CA LEU A 190 -1.34 25.64 -13.16
C LEU A 190 -0.77 25.37 -14.56
N GLY A 191 0.26 24.53 -14.64
CA GLY A 191 0.75 24.00 -15.90
C GLY A 191 -0.17 22.92 -16.49
N ASP A 192 0.27 22.32 -17.60
CA ASP A 192 -0.29 21.04 -18.04
C ASP A 192 0.24 19.93 -17.14
N GLU A 193 -0.58 19.54 -16.18
CA GLU A 193 -0.23 18.61 -15.10
C GLU A 193 -1.27 17.50 -14.98
N ALA A 194 -2.15 17.35 -15.98
CA ALA A 194 -3.20 16.35 -15.96
C ALA A 194 -2.55 14.96 -16.07
N PRO A 195 -2.83 14.04 -15.14
CA PRO A 195 -2.19 12.74 -15.17
C PRO A 195 -2.71 11.91 -16.35
N ASP A 196 -1.82 11.19 -16.99
CA ASP A 196 -2.17 10.26 -18.07
C ASP A 196 -2.80 8.95 -17.51
N PRO A 197 -3.39 8.10 -18.38
CA PRO A 197 -3.99 6.85 -17.92
C PRO A 197 -3.02 5.87 -17.23
N ALA A 198 -1.75 5.84 -17.63
CA ALA A 198 -0.75 4.96 -17.02
C ALA A 198 -0.35 5.45 -15.62
N GLU A 199 -0.22 6.76 -15.46
CA GLU A 199 0.03 7.42 -14.18
C GLU A 199 -1.11 7.16 -13.19
N LEU A 200 -2.37 7.32 -13.63
CA LEU A 200 -3.55 7.02 -12.82
C LEU A 200 -3.59 5.54 -12.38
N LEU A 201 -3.22 4.61 -13.27
CA LEU A 201 -3.13 3.19 -12.93
C LEU A 201 -2.02 2.91 -11.91
N LEU A 202 -0.86 3.55 -12.03
CA LEU A 202 0.24 3.41 -11.08
C LEU A 202 -0.16 3.93 -9.69
N VAL A 203 -0.75 5.13 -9.63
CA VAL A 203 -1.26 5.71 -8.40
C VAL A 203 -2.32 4.80 -7.76
N ALA A 204 -3.28 4.32 -8.54
CA ALA A 204 -4.33 3.42 -8.08
C ALA A 204 -3.75 2.12 -7.50
N ALA A 205 -2.77 1.52 -8.18
CA ALA A 205 -2.11 0.31 -7.74
C ALA A 205 -1.36 0.51 -6.41
N LEU A 206 -0.64 1.63 -6.25
CA LEU A 206 0.07 1.96 -5.00
C LEU A 206 -0.91 2.16 -3.84
N ALA A 207 -1.99 2.93 -4.04
CA ALA A 207 -3.02 3.14 -3.02
C ALA A 207 -3.71 1.83 -2.60
N ALA A 208 -4.04 0.97 -3.57
CA ALA A 208 -4.63 -0.33 -3.30
C ALA A 208 -3.68 -1.27 -2.52
N LYS A 209 -2.36 -1.21 -2.77
CA LYS A 209 -1.38 -1.98 -2.01
C LYS A 209 -1.24 -1.51 -0.57
N ASP A 210 -1.26 -0.20 -0.35
CA ASP A 210 -1.15 0.38 0.99
C ASP A 210 -2.39 0.04 1.82
N LEU A 211 -3.59 0.16 1.24
CA LEU A 211 -4.83 -0.27 1.87
C LEU A 211 -4.90 -1.78 2.11
N ALA A 212 -4.43 -2.61 1.18
CA ALA A 212 -4.39 -4.07 1.39
C ALA A 212 -3.48 -4.44 2.58
N ARG A 213 -2.35 -3.75 2.74
CA ARG A 213 -1.43 -3.94 3.87
C ARG A 213 -2.07 -3.52 5.19
N TRP A 214 -2.72 -2.36 5.21
CA TRP A 214 -3.50 -1.92 6.37
C TRP A 214 -4.62 -2.92 6.71
N ALA A 215 -5.39 -3.36 5.72
CA ALA A 215 -6.52 -4.26 5.91
C ALA A 215 -6.08 -5.60 6.50
N THR A 216 -4.96 -6.14 6.02
CA THR A 216 -4.39 -7.41 6.51
C THR A 216 -3.62 -7.27 7.83
N GLY A 217 -3.32 -6.05 8.28
CA GLY A 217 -2.45 -5.82 9.45
C GLY A 217 -1.03 -6.35 9.25
N ALA A 218 -0.61 -6.57 8.00
CA ALA A 218 0.68 -7.17 7.70
C ALA A 218 1.80 -6.19 8.07
N PRO A 219 2.79 -6.61 8.88
CA PRO A 219 3.89 -5.74 9.26
C PRO A 219 4.72 -5.35 8.03
N ALA A 220 5.34 -4.17 8.09
CA ALA A 220 6.43 -3.85 7.17
C ALA A 220 7.61 -4.79 7.48
N THR A 221 8.01 -5.59 6.49
CA THR A 221 9.16 -6.49 6.63
C THR A 221 10.34 -5.85 5.93
N ALA A 222 11.31 -5.35 6.71
CA ALA A 222 12.59 -4.95 6.16
C ALA A 222 13.35 -6.20 5.64
N ASN A 223 14.04 -6.05 4.51
CA ASN A 223 14.92 -7.07 3.94
C ASN A 223 16.07 -6.39 3.19
N SER A 224 16.99 -7.17 2.62
CA SER A 224 18.15 -6.65 1.88
C SER A 224 17.77 -5.75 0.71
N LEU A 225 16.62 -5.95 0.08
CA LEU A 225 16.12 -5.13 -1.03
C LEU A 225 15.29 -3.93 -0.56
N THR A 226 14.77 -3.95 0.66
CA THR A 226 13.93 -2.89 1.26
C THR A 226 14.29 -2.68 2.74
N PRO A 227 15.53 -2.27 3.04
CA PRO A 227 16.06 -2.24 4.41
C PRO A 227 15.38 -1.22 5.32
N HIS A 228 14.74 -0.20 4.72
CA HIS A 228 14.06 0.89 5.42
C HIS A 228 12.55 0.90 5.11
N ALA A 229 11.92 -0.28 5.06
CA ALA A 229 10.50 -0.40 4.80
C ALA A 229 9.67 0.36 5.85
N ILE A 230 9.04 1.47 5.44
CA ILE A 230 8.13 2.25 6.29
C ILE A 230 6.72 1.65 6.16
N PRO A 231 6.02 1.36 7.27
CA PRO A 231 4.68 0.82 7.21
C PRO A 231 3.68 1.85 6.66
N ALA A 232 2.67 1.38 5.93
CA ALA A 232 1.70 2.23 5.22
C ALA A 232 0.88 3.13 6.16
N ASP A 233 0.76 2.76 7.44
CA ASP A 233 0.10 3.56 8.47
C ASP A 233 0.89 4.83 8.85
N ARG A 234 2.19 4.88 8.57
CA ARG A 234 3.09 6.01 8.89
C ARG A 234 3.88 6.54 7.69
N ARG A 235 3.60 6.05 6.49
CA ARG A 235 4.35 6.42 5.28
C ARG A 235 3.61 7.48 4.48
N LEU A 236 4.25 8.63 4.30
CA LEU A 236 3.94 9.52 3.18
C LEU A 236 4.79 9.08 1.99
N ARG A 237 4.13 8.62 0.94
CA ARG A 237 4.81 8.28 -0.31
C ARG A 237 4.65 9.42 -1.31
N VAL A 238 5.75 9.81 -1.93
CA VAL A 238 5.79 10.76 -3.04
C VAL A 238 6.18 9.97 -4.29
N LEU A 239 5.31 10.01 -5.30
CA LEU A 239 5.57 9.48 -6.64
C LEU A 239 5.81 10.67 -7.56
N ASP A 240 6.97 10.72 -8.21
CA ASP A 240 7.25 11.63 -9.33
C ASP A 240 6.64 11.02 -10.60
N LEU A 241 5.68 11.73 -11.21
CA LEU A 241 4.89 11.21 -12.34
C LEU A 241 5.72 11.14 -13.64
N ASP A 242 6.61 12.11 -13.86
CA ASP A 242 7.49 12.16 -15.04
C ASP A 242 8.45 10.96 -15.10
N THR A 243 8.95 10.51 -13.94
CA THR A 243 10.03 9.52 -13.85
C THR A 243 9.62 8.18 -13.27
N GLY A 244 8.45 8.10 -12.62
CA GLY A 244 8.03 6.96 -11.83
C GLY A 244 8.84 6.77 -10.54
N ALA A 245 9.69 7.73 -10.17
CA ALA A 245 10.51 7.63 -8.96
C ALA A 245 9.65 7.70 -7.70
N ILE A 246 9.98 6.89 -6.70
CA ILE A 246 9.24 6.80 -5.43
C ILE A 246 10.16 7.20 -4.27
N ALA A 247 9.69 8.12 -3.44
CA ALA A 247 10.29 8.45 -2.16
C ALA A 247 9.30 8.19 -1.02
N ASP A 248 9.73 7.43 -0.01
CA ASP A 248 8.93 7.10 1.16
C ASP A 248 9.46 7.90 2.37
N HIS A 249 8.59 8.69 3.03
CA HIS A 249 8.92 9.52 4.18
C HIS A 249 8.13 9.09 5.42
N PRO A 250 8.76 8.94 6.59
CA PRO A 250 8.04 8.62 7.81
C PRO A 250 7.31 9.87 8.30
N VAL A 251 6.03 9.71 8.64
CA VAL A 251 5.20 10.75 9.27
C VAL A 251 4.74 10.24 10.62
N LEU A 252 4.94 11.06 11.64
CA LEU A 252 4.45 10.81 12.99
C LEU A 252 3.28 11.74 13.28
N PRO A 253 2.26 11.27 14.04
CA PRO A 253 1.22 12.14 14.59
C PRO A 253 1.83 13.36 15.28
N VAL A 254 1.14 14.50 15.24
CA VAL A 254 1.55 15.69 15.97
C VAL A 254 0.95 15.61 17.37
N PRO A 255 1.75 15.71 18.45
CA PRO A 255 1.21 15.72 19.81
C PRO A 255 0.25 16.89 20.00
N ALA A 256 -0.82 16.68 20.79
CA ALA A 256 -1.79 17.74 21.09
C ALA A 256 -1.18 18.98 21.76
N SER A 257 0.02 18.85 22.34
CA SER A 257 0.78 19.94 22.96
C SER A 257 1.66 20.73 21.97
N ALA A 258 1.66 20.38 20.68
CA ALA A 258 2.40 21.13 19.69
C ALA A 258 1.76 22.52 19.49
N PRO A 259 2.58 23.58 19.39
CA PRO A 259 2.11 24.96 19.26
C PRO A 259 1.42 25.25 17.92
#